data_AF-A0A968VVX2-F1
#
_entry.id   AF-A0A968VVX2-F1
#
_cell.length_a   1.000
_cell.length_b   1.000
_cell.length_c   1.000
_cell.angle_alpha   90.00
_cell.angle_beta   90.00
_cell.angle_gamma   90.00
#
_symmetry.space_group_name_H-M   'P 1'
#
loop_
_entity.id
_entity.type
_entity.pdbx_description
1 polymer ?
#
loop_
_entity_poly.entity_id
_entity_poly.type
_entity_poly.pdbx_seq_one_letter_code
_entity_poly.pdbx_strand_id
1 'polypeptide(L)'
;MYRLNKETLRYERIEESRWQKLVRFLGKLFILSIFAILANLALFSFVPAIQETKLAGTQQNLIDQYKTIKDSLTAIEYLISAYKIKDDELYRPILELEPLSEEIRTAGHGGVDKYAELFRLPSSKLIINTSVLADNLSSQLNVQKSSYETIVREAHKKDKIINCRPAIQPISVEDFTRISGIFGIREIHPVTGQANVRHTGIDLAGPRAAMFMRQAMAR
;
A
#
# COMPACT_ATOMS: atom_id res chain seq x y z
N MET A 1 54.82 62.72 17.66
CA MET A 1 54.02 63.91 18.05
C MET A 1 55.01 64.96 18.55
N TYR A 2 54.85 66.22 18.15
CA TYR A 2 55.72 67.31 18.61
C TYR A 2 55.00 68.04 19.73
N ARG A 3 55.67 68.34 20.85
CA ARG A 3 55.10 69.15 21.92
C ARG A 3 55.77 70.52 21.89
N LEU A 4 54.97 71.59 21.95
CA LEU A 4 55.50 72.94 22.10
C LEU A 4 56.04 73.08 23.53
N ASN A 5 57.34 73.29 23.66
CA ASN A 5 57.94 73.60 24.96
C ASN A 5 57.60 75.07 25.30
N LYS A 6 56.87 75.29 26.39
CA LYS A 6 56.31 76.61 26.74
C LYS A 6 57.38 77.64 27.09
N GLU A 7 58.60 77.21 27.41
CA GLU A 7 59.69 78.11 27.79
C GLU A 7 60.58 78.52 26.61
N THR A 8 60.70 77.68 25.58
CA THR A 8 61.57 77.94 24.41
C THR A 8 60.81 78.20 23.12
N LEU A 9 59.47 78.10 23.13
CA LEU A 9 58.55 78.26 21.98
C LEU A 9 58.94 77.41 20.75
N ARG A 10 59.75 76.37 20.92
CA ARG A 10 60.16 75.45 19.86
C ARG A 10 59.39 74.14 19.96
N TYR A 11 59.11 73.56 18.79
CA TYR A 11 58.48 72.25 18.67
C TYR A 11 59.53 71.16 18.86
N GLU A 12 59.48 70.45 19.98
CA GLU A 12 60.37 69.31 20.24
C GLU A 12 59.67 68.00 19.90
N ARG A 13 60.41 67.12 19.21
CA ARG A 13 59.91 65.78 18.85
C ARG A 13 59.87 64.96 20.13
N ILE A 14 58.68 64.49 20.51
CA ILE A 14 58.54 63.55 21.62
C ILE A 14 59.21 62.24 21.19
N GLU A 15 60.40 61.96 21.72
CA GLU A 15 61.03 60.65 21.60
C GLU A 15 60.27 59.69 22.52
N GLU A 16 59.38 58.91 21.92
CA GLU A 16 58.65 57.90 22.67
C GLU A 16 59.61 56.81 23.14
N SER A 17 59.73 56.67 24.47
CA SER A 17 60.55 55.63 25.10
C SER A 17 60.12 54.25 24.60
N ARG A 18 61.10 53.37 24.31
CA ARG A 18 60.84 51.98 23.86
C ARG A 18 59.88 51.24 24.81
N TRP A 19 59.95 51.54 26.11
CA TRP A 19 59.03 51.04 27.13
C TRP A 19 57.59 51.55 26.96
N GLN A 20 57.40 52.81 26.62
CA GLN A 20 56.06 53.37 26.37
C GLN A 20 55.42 52.80 25.10
N LYS A 21 56.23 52.40 24.11
CA LYS A 21 55.75 51.67 22.92
C LYS A 21 55.37 50.23 23.27
N LEU A 22 56.17 49.56 24.10
CA LEU A 22 55.91 48.19 24.56
C LEU A 22 54.62 48.12 25.40
N VAL A 23 54.42 49.01 26.37
CA VAL A 23 53.20 49.06 27.20
C VAL A 23 51.95 49.31 26.36
N ARG A 24 52.02 50.22 25.37
CA ARG A 24 50.92 50.46 24.43
C ARG A 24 50.62 49.24 23.55
N PHE A 25 51.65 48.49 23.16
CA PHE A 25 51.50 47.25 22.40
C PHE A 25 50.85 46.15 23.24
N LEU A 26 51.32 45.93 24.48
CA LEU A 26 50.72 44.96 25.41
C LEU A 26 49.26 45.31 25.75
N GLY A 27 48.94 46.59 25.93
CA GLY A 27 47.56 47.03 26.16
C GLY A 27 46.63 46.68 25.00
N LYS A 28 47.09 46.83 23.75
CA LYS A 28 46.33 46.40 22.56
C LYS A 28 46.15 44.88 22.51
N LEU A 29 47.18 44.10 22.84
CA LEU A 29 47.09 42.64 22.90
C LEU A 29 46.10 42.17 23.98
N PHE A 30 46.08 42.83 25.13
CA PHE A 30 45.16 42.51 26.22
C PHE A 30 43.70 42.73 25.82
N ILE A 31 43.39 43.86 25.16
CA ILE A 31 42.05 44.15 24.63
C ILE A 31 41.64 43.13 23.57
N LEU A 32 42.55 42.78 22.64
CA LEU A 32 42.31 41.74 21.63
C LEU A 32 42.06 40.37 22.28
N SER A 33 42.79 40.03 23.33
CA SER A 33 42.59 38.77 24.07
C SER A 33 41.24 38.71 24.75
N ILE A 34 40.81 39.78 25.42
CA ILE A 34 39.48 39.85 26.05
C ILE A 34 38.38 39.72 24.99
N PHE A 35 38.53 40.44 23.87
CA PHE A 35 37.58 40.33 22.76
C PHE A 35 37.52 38.91 22.18
N ALA A 36 38.67 38.24 22.02
CA ALA A 36 38.72 36.86 21.55
C ALA A 36 38.05 35.89 22.54
N ILE A 37 38.19 36.10 23.85
CA ILE A 37 37.54 35.29 24.88
C ILE A 37 36.01 35.49 24.83
N LEU A 38 35.54 36.74 24.78
CA LEU A 38 34.11 37.06 24.67
C LEU A 38 33.50 36.50 23.38
N ALA A 39 34.20 36.63 22.26
CA ALA A 39 33.75 36.08 20.98
C ALA A 39 33.66 34.56 21.01
N ASN A 40 34.64 33.87 21.60
CA ASN A 40 34.57 32.42 21.78
C ASN A 40 33.40 32.00 22.67
N LEU A 41 33.17 32.71 23.77
CA LEU A 41 32.08 32.40 24.70
C LEU A 41 30.71 32.54 24.03
N ALA A 42 30.53 33.58 23.21
CA ALA A 42 29.35 33.73 22.38
C ALA A 42 29.20 32.57 21.37
N LEU A 43 30.27 32.21 20.65
CA LEU A 43 30.23 31.09 19.71
C LEU A 43 29.86 29.76 20.39
N PHE A 44 30.40 29.47 21.57
CA PHE A 44 30.07 28.27 22.34
C PHE A 44 28.59 28.20 22.76
N SER A 45 27.90 29.33 22.93
CA SER A 45 26.47 29.33 23.25
C SER A 45 25.58 29.26 22.00
N PHE A 46 25.94 29.94 20.92
CA PHE A 46 25.10 30.00 19.71
C PHE A 46 25.21 28.75 18.83
N VAL A 47 26.41 28.16 18.70
CA VAL A 47 26.64 27.02 17.80
C VAL A 47 25.87 25.76 18.20
N PRO A 48 25.80 25.35 19.49
CA PRO A 48 24.97 24.22 19.92
C PRO A 48 23.47 24.49 19.72
N ALA A 49 22.99 25.68 20.06
CA ALA A 49 21.58 26.04 19.91
C ALA A 49 21.09 25.94 18.44
N ILE A 50 21.92 26.35 17.48
CA ILE A 50 21.62 26.20 16.04
C ILE A 50 21.61 24.72 15.63
N GLN A 51 22.48 23.89 16.20
CA GLN A 51 22.52 22.45 15.90
C GLN A 51 21.32 21.72 16.50
N GLU A 52 20.95 22.01 17.74
CA GLU A 52 19.79 21.41 18.42
C GLU A 52 18.48 21.73 17.67
N THR A 53 18.31 22.99 17.25
CA THR A 53 17.12 23.39 16.47
C THR A 53 17.07 22.71 15.09
N LYS A 54 18.21 22.60 14.40
CA LYS A 54 18.29 21.84 13.14
C LYS A 54 17.99 20.37 13.34
N LEU A 55 18.56 19.74 14.38
CA LEU A 55 18.37 18.33 14.68
C LEU A 55 16.91 18.04 15.02
N ALA A 56 16.29 18.87 15.86
CA ALA A 56 14.86 18.78 16.18
C ALA A 56 13.99 18.91 14.91
N GLY A 57 14.32 19.83 14.02
CA GLY A 57 13.66 19.97 12.73
C GLY A 57 13.78 18.72 11.85
N THR A 58 14.97 18.10 11.79
CA THR A 58 15.17 16.85 11.03
C THR A 58 14.38 15.68 11.61
N GLN A 59 14.30 15.57 12.95
CA GLN A 59 13.52 14.53 13.61
C GLN A 59 12.03 14.68 13.33
N GLN A 60 11.50 15.90 13.38
CA GLN A 60 10.10 16.17 13.06
C GLN A 60 9.78 15.82 11.60
N ASN A 61 10.64 16.24 10.67
CA ASN A 61 10.49 15.91 9.24
C ASN A 61 10.46 14.39 9.00
N LEU A 62 11.33 13.62 9.68
CA LEU A 62 11.32 12.17 9.59
C LEU A 62 10.01 11.57 10.12
N ILE A 63 9.54 12.03 11.28
CA ILE A 63 8.26 11.57 11.85
C ILE A 63 7.12 11.83 10.87
N ASP A 64 7.07 12.99 10.24
CA ASP A 64 6.01 13.35 9.32
C ASP A 64 6.08 12.51 8.03
N GLN A 65 7.28 12.22 7.50
CA GLN A 65 7.45 11.27 6.40
C GLN A 65 6.93 9.87 6.75
N TYR A 66 7.25 9.35 7.94
CA TYR A 66 6.75 8.05 8.38
C TYR A 66 5.23 8.01 8.54
N LYS A 67 4.60 9.12 8.96
CA LYS A 67 3.13 9.23 8.98
C LYS A 67 2.55 9.16 7.57
N THR A 68 3.10 9.92 6.62
CA THR A 68 2.64 9.87 5.22
C THR A 68 2.76 8.46 4.61
N ILE A 69 3.86 7.76 4.92
CA ILE A 69 4.03 6.35 4.49
C ILE A 69 2.96 5.48 5.12
N LYS A 70 2.72 5.61 6.43
CA LYS A 70 1.68 4.85 7.13
C LYS A 70 0.28 5.10 6.56
N ASP A 71 -0.05 6.34 6.25
CA ASP A 71 -1.34 6.70 5.65
C ASP A 71 -1.49 6.06 4.27
N SER A 72 -0.41 6.05 3.48
CA SER A 72 -0.36 5.37 2.18
C SER A 72 -0.55 3.85 2.30
N LEU A 73 0.09 3.22 3.30
CA LEU A 73 -0.10 1.79 3.59
C LEU A 73 -1.54 1.48 4.02
N THR A 74 -2.15 2.35 4.82
CA THR A 74 -3.55 2.21 5.24
C THR A 74 -4.50 2.31 4.04
N ALA A 75 -4.21 3.17 3.07
CA ALA A 75 -4.97 3.21 1.82
C ALA A 75 -4.83 1.91 1.00
N ILE A 76 -3.62 1.33 0.96
CA ILE A 76 -3.38 0.04 0.30
C ILE A 76 -4.13 -1.10 1.01
N GLU A 77 -4.16 -1.10 2.34
CA GLU A 77 -4.94 -2.05 3.14
C GLU A 77 -6.43 -2.01 2.76
N TYR A 78 -6.98 -0.80 2.62
CA TYR A 78 -8.36 -0.63 2.15
C TYR A 78 -8.55 -1.21 0.74
N LEU A 79 -7.63 -0.98 -0.19
CA LEU A 79 -7.71 -1.56 -1.54
C LEU A 79 -7.64 -3.09 -1.51
N ILE A 80 -6.72 -3.68 -0.75
CA ILE A 80 -6.60 -5.14 -0.62
C ILE A 80 -7.90 -5.73 -0.06
N SER A 81 -8.50 -5.09 0.96
CA SER A 81 -9.78 -5.54 1.50
C SER A 81 -10.93 -5.44 0.48
N ALA A 82 -10.98 -4.39 -0.34
CA ALA A 82 -11.93 -4.28 -1.44
C ALA A 82 -11.75 -5.39 -2.50
N TYR A 83 -10.50 -5.72 -2.85
CA TYR A 83 -10.22 -6.84 -3.76
C TYR A 83 -10.62 -8.19 -3.17
N LYS A 84 -10.41 -8.39 -1.87
CA LYS A 84 -10.83 -9.59 -1.15
C LYS A 84 -12.34 -9.78 -1.19
N ILE A 85 -13.12 -8.71 -0.93
CA ILE A 85 -14.58 -8.76 -1.03
C ILE A 85 -15.01 -9.13 -2.46
N LYS A 86 -14.37 -8.52 -3.47
CA LYS A 86 -14.66 -8.84 -4.88
C LYS A 86 -14.30 -10.29 -5.25
N ASP A 87 -13.22 -10.83 -4.70
CA ASP A 87 -12.83 -12.23 -4.87
C ASP A 87 -13.94 -13.18 -4.35
N ASP A 88 -14.40 -12.95 -3.12
CA ASP A 88 -15.40 -13.79 -2.45
C ASP A 88 -16.81 -13.64 -2.98
N GLU A 89 -17.24 -12.43 -3.32
CA GLU A 89 -18.63 -12.17 -3.70
C GLU A 89 -18.87 -12.32 -5.20
N LEU A 90 -17.85 -12.14 -6.04
CA LEU A 90 -18.01 -12.12 -7.49
C LEU A 90 -17.29 -13.29 -8.16
N TYR A 91 -15.96 -13.36 -8.04
CA TYR A 91 -15.18 -14.26 -8.90
C TYR A 91 -15.33 -15.73 -8.50
N ARG A 92 -15.20 -16.05 -7.21
CA ARG A 92 -15.28 -17.43 -6.71
C ARG A 92 -16.68 -18.03 -6.86
N PRO A 93 -17.79 -17.34 -6.53
CA PRO A 93 -19.13 -17.88 -6.71
C PRO A 93 -19.46 -18.19 -8.18
N ILE A 94 -19.07 -17.33 -9.12
CA ILE A 94 -19.27 -17.58 -10.56
C ILE A 94 -18.54 -18.85 -11.01
N LEU A 95 -17.35 -19.08 -10.48
CA LEU A 95 -16.55 -20.26 -10.79
C LEU A 95 -16.91 -21.48 -9.95
N GLU A 96 -17.83 -21.37 -8.99
CA GLU A 96 -18.18 -22.41 -8.00
C GLU A 96 -16.97 -22.85 -7.16
N LEU A 97 -16.10 -21.90 -6.78
CA LEU A 97 -14.94 -22.13 -5.93
C LEU A 97 -15.23 -21.75 -4.49
N GLU A 98 -14.62 -22.45 -3.54
CA GLU A 98 -14.71 -22.11 -2.13
C GLU A 98 -13.90 -20.83 -1.81
N PRO A 99 -14.38 -19.98 -0.88
CA PRO A 99 -13.64 -18.82 -0.41
C PRO A 99 -12.38 -19.24 0.35
N LEU A 100 -11.36 -18.39 0.32
CA LEU A 100 -10.13 -18.61 1.10
C LEU A 100 -10.38 -18.36 2.59
N SER A 101 -9.82 -19.21 3.46
CA SER A 101 -9.88 -18.96 4.90
C SER A 101 -9.07 -17.71 5.28
N GLU A 102 -9.47 -17.05 6.37
CA GLU A 102 -8.78 -15.87 6.89
C GLU A 102 -7.33 -16.16 7.29
N GLU A 103 -7.04 -17.37 7.76
CA GLU A 103 -5.69 -17.77 8.16
C GLU A 103 -4.74 -17.80 6.96
N ILE A 104 -5.21 -18.31 5.82
CA ILE A 104 -4.42 -18.33 4.59
C ILE A 104 -4.21 -16.91 4.09
N ARG A 105 -5.24 -16.06 4.15
CA ARG A 105 -5.18 -14.66 3.70
C ARG A 105 -4.24 -13.80 4.51
N THR A 106 -4.25 -13.98 5.83
CA THR A 106 -3.41 -13.21 6.74
C THR A 106 -1.95 -13.65 6.71
N ALA A 107 -1.63 -14.75 6.01
CA ALA A 107 -0.26 -15.24 5.78
C ALA A 107 0.56 -15.15 7.08
N GLY A 108 0.21 -16.00 8.06
CA GLY A 108 0.75 -15.96 9.41
C GLY A 108 2.26 -15.65 9.46
N HIS A 109 2.62 -14.61 10.20
CA HIS A 109 4.02 -14.19 10.35
C HIS A 109 4.76 -15.16 11.28
N GLY A 110 5.70 -15.93 10.73
CA GLY A 110 6.52 -16.86 11.48
C GLY A 110 7.60 -16.18 12.35
N GLY A 111 7.40 -16.24 13.67
CA GLY A 111 8.36 -16.74 14.69
C GLY A 111 9.74 -16.12 14.89
N VAL A 112 10.19 -15.15 14.09
CA VAL A 112 11.47 -14.45 14.32
C VAL A 112 11.19 -12.99 14.57
N ASP A 113 11.71 -12.45 15.68
CA ASP A 113 11.59 -11.03 16.04
C ASP A 113 12.45 -10.18 15.08
N LYS A 114 11.96 -10.01 13.86
CA LYS A 114 12.59 -9.23 12.77
C LYS A 114 12.85 -7.79 13.18
N TYR A 115 12.15 -7.30 14.20
CA TYR A 115 12.16 -5.90 14.62
C TYR A 115 12.86 -5.68 15.97
N ALA A 116 13.49 -6.72 16.53
CA ALA A 116 14.23 -6.66 17.80
C ALA A 116 15.24 -5.49 17.86
N GLU A 117 15.92 -5.23 16.75
CA GLU A 117 16.91 -4.14 16.65
C GLU A 117 16.28 -2.75 16.69
N LEU A 118 15.04 -2.62 16.18
CA LEU A 118 14.33 -1.34 16.16
C LEU A 118 13.86 -0.93 17.54
N PHE A 119 13.62 -1.86 18.47
CA PHE A 119 13.20 -1.55 19.85
C PHE A 119 14.20 -0.67 20.62
N ARG A 120 15.48 -0.68 20.24
CA ARG A 120 16.52 0.11 20.88
C ARG A 120 16.45 1.62 20.55
N LEU A 121 15.60 2.02 19.61
CA LEU A 121 15.46 3.41 19.18
C LEU A 121 14.41 4.18 20.01
N PRO A 122 14.65 5.47 20.33
CA PRO A 122 13.71 6.28 21.12
C PRO A 122 12.39 6.61 20.38
N SER A 123 12.35 6.50 19.05
CA SER A 123 11.13 6.63 18.21
C SER A 123 10.71 5.30 17.55
N SER A 124 11.12 4.19 18.15
CA SER A 124 10.96 2.82 17.62
C SER A 124 9.51 2.46 17.29
N LYS A 125 8.54 2.87 18.10
CA LYS A 125 7.14 2.43 17.96
C LYS A 125 6.51 2.77 16.60
N LEU A 126 6.73 4.00 16.09
CA LEU A 126 6.16 4.40 14.79
C LEU A 126 6.81 3.60 13.65
N ILE A 127 8.13 3.47 13.69
CA ILE A 127 8.91 2.75 12.68
C ILE A 127 8.51 1.27 12.68
N ILE A 128 8.51 0.62 13.85
CA ILE A 128 8.12 -0.78 14.00
C ILE A 128 6.70 -1.00 13.49
N ASN A 129 5.74 -0.18 13.91
CA ASN A 129 4.34 -0.36 13.49
C ASN A 129 4.18 -0.20 11.97
N THR A 130 4.86 0.78 11.37
CA THR A 130 4.82 0.99 9.92
C THR A 130 5.49 -0.16 9.16
N SER A 131 6.62 -0.67 9.65
CA SER A 131 7.31 -1.83 9.07
C SER A 131 6.48 -3.11 9.18
N VAL A 132 5.91 -3.39 10.35
CA VAL A 132 5.00 -4.53 10.57
C VAL A 132 3.79 -4.45 9.63
N LEU A 133 3.18 -3.27 9.51
CA LEU A 133 2.06 -3.06 8.59
C LEU A 133 2.48 -3.33 7.14
N ALA A 134 3.62 -2.81 6.71
CA ALA A 134 4.13 -3.02 5.36
C ALA A 134 4.39 -4.51 5.04
N ASP A 135 5.03 -5.23 5.96
CA ASP A 135 5.31 -6.66 5.81
C ASP A 135 4.03 -7.50 5.77
N ASN A 136 3.05 -7.18 6.62
CA ASN A 136 1.74 -7.82 6.62
C ASN A 136 1.02 -7.61 5.29
N LEU A 137 0.95 -6.37 4.80
CA LEU A 137 0.31 -6.05 3.53
C LEU A 137 1.02 -6.71 2.35
N SER A 138 2.36 -6.77 2.36
CA SER A 138 3.14 -7.47 1.34
C SER A 138 2.79 -8.96 1.29
N SER A 139 2.68 -9.60 2.47
CA SER A 139 2.34 -11.02 2.59
C SER A 139 0.91 -11.30 2.12
N GLN A 140 -0.06 -10.47 2.54
CA GLN A 140 -1.45 -10.55 2.08
C GLN A 140 -1.56 -10.36 0.56
N LEU A 141 -0.81 -9.42 -0.01
CA LEU A 141 -0.78 -9.16 -1.45
C LEU A 141 -0.22 -10.35 -2.23
N ASN A 142 0.81 -11.02 -1.72
CA ASN A 142 1.34 -12.24 -2.33
C ASN A 142 0.31 -13.37 -2.35
N VAL A 143 -0.44 -13.56 -1.25
CA VAL A 143 -1.53 -14.53 -1.20
C VAL A 143 -2.64 -14.16 -2.19
N GLN A 144 -3.04 -12.89 -2.23
CA GLN A 144 -4.07 -12.41 -3.15
C GLN A 144 -3.66 -12.58 -4.61
N LYS A 145 -2.38 -12.36 -4.95
CA LYS A 145 -1.84 -12.63 -6.27
C LYS A 145 -1.98 -14.11 -6.64
N SER A 146 -1.54 -15.02 -5.76
CA SER A 146 -1.66 -16.46 -5.96
C SER A 146 -3.13 -16.92 -6.07
N SER A 147 -4.04 -16.28 -5.32
CA SER A 147 -5.48 -16.48 -5.42
C SER A 147 -5.97 -16.19 -6.85
N TYR A 148 -5.64 -15.01 -7.39
CA TYR A 148 -6.06 -14.62 -8.73
C TYR A 148 -5.49 -15.51 -9.83
N GLU A 149 -4.24 -15.95 -9.72
CA GLU A 149 -3.66 -16.92 -10.65
C GLU A 149 -4.42 -18.26 -10.65
N THR A 150 -4.95 -18.66 -9.49
CA THR A 150 -5.79 -19.86 -9.36
C THR A 150 -7.15 -19.63 -10.03
N ILE A 151 -7.80 -18.51 -9.76
CA ILE A 151 -9.10 -18.13 -10.36
C ILE A 151 -9.01 -18.11 -11.89
N VAL A 152 -7.98 -17.48 -12.46
CA VAL A 152 -7.77 -17.43 -13.92
C VAL A 152 -7.62 -18.82 -14.51
N ARG A 153 -6.86 -19.69 -13.85
CA ARG A 153 -6.67 -21.08 -14.28
C ARG A 153 -7.98 -21.88 -14.27
N GLU A 154 -8.76 -21.76 -13.22
CA GLU A 154 -10.06 -22.43 -13.11
C GLU A 154 -11.08 -21.86 -14.11
N ALA A 155 -11.05 -20.55 -14.37
CA ALA A 155 -11.86 -19.93 -15.41
C ALA A 155 -11.58 -20.53 -16.78
N HIS A 156 -10.30 -20.70 -17.16
CA HIS A 156 -9.94 -21.34 -18.43
C HIS A 156 -10.36 -22.81 -18.51
N LYS A 157 -10.32 -23.56 -17.40
CA LYS A 157 -10.82 -24.94 -17.38
C LYS A 157 -12.35 -24.96 -17.57
N LYS A 158 -13.07 -24.08 -16.88
CA LYS A 158 -14.53 -23.99 -16.96
C LYS A 158 -14.99 -23.56 -18.35
N ASP A 159 -14.29 -22.64 -18.99
CA ASP A 159 -14.53 -22.22 -20.37
C ASP A 159 -14.44 -23.41 -21.35
N LYS A 160 -13.40 -24.23 -21.25
CA LYS A 160 -13.28 -25.46 -22.07
C LYS A 160 -14.45 -26.41 -21.85
N ILE A 161 -14.87 -26.62 -20.59
CA ILE A 161 -16.01 -27.49 -20.27
C ILE A 161 -17.31 -26.93 -20.86
N ILE A 162 -17.55 -25.62 -20.72
CA ILE A 162 -18.74 -24.95 -21.27
C ILE A 162 -18.77 -25.09 -22.79
N ASN A 163 -17.63 -24.91 -23.46
CA ASN A 163 -17.52 -25.08 -24.92
C ASN A 163 -17.76 -26.53 -25.37
N CYS A 164 -17.48 -27.53 -24.52
CA CYS A 164 -17.78 -28.93 -24.78
C CYS A 164 -19.20 -29.35 -24.39
N ARG A 165 -19.97 -28.52 -23.68
CA ARG A 165 -21.37 -28.83 -23.35
C ARG A 165 -22.24 -28.54 -24.57
N PRO A 166 -22.90 -29.55 -25.17
CA PRO A 166 -23.81 -29.31 -26.27
C PRO A 166 -25.01 -28.52 -25.76
N ALA A 167 -25.07 -27.23 -26.08
CA ALA A 167 -26.25 -26.39 -25.88
C ALA A 167 -27.17 -26.47 -27.12
N ILE A 168 -27.50 -27.69 -27.55
CA ILE A 168 -28.41 -27.90 -28.68
C ILE A 168 -29.84 -27.93 -28.11
N GLN A 169 -30.66 -26.96 -28.51
CA GLN A 169 -32.08 -26.98 -28.20
C GLN A 169 -32.70 -28.22 -28.89
N PRO A 170 -33.48 -29.06 -28.17
CA PRO A 170 -33.95 -30.35 -28.70
C PRO A 170 -34.89 -30.23 -29.90
N ILE A 171 -35.35 -29.02 -30.20
CA ILE A 171 -36.14 -28.66 -31.39
C ILE A 171 -35.60 -27.36 -31.96
N SER A 172 -35.79 -27.13 -33.26
CA SER A 172 -35.40 -25.85 -33.88
C SER A 172 -36.36 -24.74 -33.42
N VAL A 173 -35.89 -23.48 -33.43
CA VAL A 173 -36.72 -22.33 -33.07
C VAL A 173 -37.90 -22.17 -34.05
N GLU A 174 -37.68 -22.52 -35.33
CA GLU A 174 -38.70 -22.46 -36.40
C GLU A 174 -39.79 -23.52 -36.24
N ASP A 175 -39.41 -24.71 -35.74
CA ASP A 175 -40.31 -25.84 -35.54
C ASP A 175 -41.06 -25.79 -34.19
N PHE A 176 -40.66 -24.90 -33.28
CA PHE A 176 -41.31 -24.78 -31.97
C PHE A 176 -42.71 -24.21 -32.09
N THR A 177 -43.71 -25.03 -31.71
CA THR A 177 -45.11 -24.61 -31.74
C THR A 177 -45.59 -24.11 -30.39
N ARG A 178 -45.42 -24.91 -29.32
CA ARG A 178 -45.84 -24.58 -27.95
C ARG A 178 -45.19 -25.50 -26.93
N ILE A 179 -45.24 -25.12 -25.65
CA ILE A 179 -44.92 -26.02 -24.53
C ILE A 179 -46.11 -26.96 -24.34
N SER A 180 -45.92 -28.26 -24.53
CA SER A 180 -46.97 -29.28 -24.34
C SER A 180 -47.03 -29.83 -22.93
N GLY A 181 -45.95 -29.73 -22.16
CA GLY A 181 -45.88 -30.23 -20.79
C GLY A 181 -44.96 -29.38 -19.93
N ILE A 182 -45.49 -28.83 -18.85
CA ILE A 182 -44.74 -28.02 -17.88
C ILE A 182 -44.16 -28.95 -16.80
N PHE A 183 -43.07 -28.53 -16.16
CA PHE A 183 -42.50 -29.21 -14.99
C PHE A 183 -43.54 -29.27 -13.85
N GLY A 184 -43.67 -30.42 -13.17
CA GLY A 184 -44.64 -30.56 -12.08
C GLY A 184 -45.31 -31.94 -12.02
N ILE A 185 -46.59 -31.98 -11.62
CA ILE A 185 -47.39 -33.20 -11.64
C ILE A 185 -48.19 -33.23 -12.93
N ARG A 186 -48.09 -34.32 -13.70
CA ARG A 186 -48.91 -34.55 -14.88
C ARG A 186 -50.17 -35.30 -14.47
N GLU A 187 -51.32 -34.83 -14.95
CA GLU A 187 -52.60 -35.50 -14.72
C GLU A 187 -52.61 -36.93 -15.28
N ILE A 188 -52.04 -37.14 -16.47
CA ILE A 188 -51.89 -38.45 -17.11
C ILE A 188 -50.54 -38.51 -17.82
N HIS A 189 -49.75 -39.56 -17.54
CA HIS A 189 -48.49 -39.78 -18.23
C HIS A 189 -48.73 -40.36 -19.64
N PRO A 190 -48.27 -39.73 -20.72
CA PRO A 190 -48.66 -40.07 -22.09
C PRO A 190 -48.15 -41.45 -22.56
N VAL A 191 -47.10 -42.00 -21.95
CA VAL A 191 -46.54 -43.31 -22.30
C VAL A 191 -47.07 -44.44 -21.43
N THR A 192 -47.25 -44.18 -20.13
CA THR A 192 -47.59 -45.23 -19.15
C THR A 192 -49.06 -45.19 -18.71
N GLY A 193 -49.81 -44.15 -19.07
CA GLY A 193 -51.21 -43.95 -18.70
C GLY A 193 -51.46 -43.68 -17.22
N GLN A 194 -50.41 -43.59 -16.41
CA GLN A 194 -50.52 -43.39 -14.96
C GLN A 194 -50.93 -41.95 -14.64
N ALA A 195 -51.85 -41.81 -13.69
CA ALA A 195 -52.26 -40.50 -13.22
C ALA A 195 -51.30 -39.96 -12.14
N ASN A 196 -51.18 -38.63 -12.06
CA ASN A 196 -50.40 -37.91 -11.04
C ASN A 196 -48.90 -38.24 -11.00
N VAL A 197 -48.27 -38.40 -12.16
CA VAL A 197 -46.82 -38.68 -12.25
C VAL A 197 -46.01 -37.38 -12.22
N ARG A 198 -44.91 -37.37 -11.45
CA ARG A 198 -43.94 -36.26 -11.42
C ARG A 198 -43.21 -36.16 -12.75
N HIS A 199 -43.37 -35.03 -13.42
CA HIS A 199 -42.61 -34.64 -14.60
C HIS A 199 -41.45 -33.73 -14.22
N THR A 200 -40.24 -34.21 -14.49
CA THR A 200 -38.97 -33.54 -14.14
C THR A 200 -38.38 -32.70 -15.27
N GLY A 201 -39.15 -32.43 -16.33
CA GLY A 201 -38.68 -31.69 -17.51
C GLY A 201 -39.74 -30.74 -18.06
N ILE A 202 -39.55 -30.34 -19.33
CA ILE A 202 -40.51 -29.59 -20.12
C ILE A 202 -40.63 -30.31 -21.47
N ASP A 203 -41.85 -30.55 -21.92
CA ASP A 203 -42.11 -31.12 -23.25
C ASP A 203 -42.37 -29.97 -24.21
N LEU A 204 -41.68 -29.98 -25.35
CA LEU A 204 -41.85 -29.01 -26.41
C LEU A 204 -42.57 -29.67 -27.59
N ALA A 205 -43.65 -29.05 -28.07
CA ALA A 205 -44.38 -29.53 -29.23
C ALA A 205 -43.73 -29.01 -30.51
N GLY A 206 -43.35 -29.94 -31.39
CA GLY A 206 -42.94 -29.67 -32.77
C GLY A 206 -44.09 -29.85 -33.77
N PRO A 207 -43.84 -29.66 -35.08
CA PRO A 207 -44.83 -29.78 -36.14
C PRO A 207 -45.35 -31.22 -36.24
N ARG A 208 -46.64 -31.39 -36.52
CA ARG A 208 -47.36 -32.69 -36.54
C ARG A 208 -46.85 -33.74 -37.57
N ALA A 209 -45.75 -33.49 -38.28
CA ALA A 209 -45.18 -34.39 -39.27
C ALA A 209 -43.65 -34.23 -39.47
N ALA A 210 -42.92 -33.68 -38.49
CA ALA A 210 -41.50 -33.43 -38.65
C ALA A 210 -40.68 -34.71 -38.39
N MET A 211 -40.11 -35.26 -39.48
CA MET A 211 -39.08 -36.31 -39.45
C MET A 211 -37.87 -35.79 -38.65
N PHE A 212 -37.51 -36.48 -37.57
CA PHE A 212 -36.53 -36.10 -36.53
C PHE A 212 -35.07 -35.83 -36.99
N MET A 213 -34.80 -35.70 -38.28
CA MET A 213 -33.45 -35.80 -38.87
C MET A 213 -33.03 -34.58 -39.70
N ARG A 214 -33.37 -33.34 -39.30
CA ARG A 214 -32.83 -32.12 -39.96
C ARG A 214 -31.76 -31.39 -39.16
N GLN A 215 -31.77 -31.45 -37.83
CA GLN A 215 -30.81 -30.69 -37.02
C GLN A 215 -29.37 -31.23 -37.04
N ALA A 216 -29.14 -32.46 -37.52
CA ALA A 216 -27.78 -33.01 -37.65
C ALA A 216 -27.00 -32.48 -38.88
N MET A 217 -27.66 -31.79 -39.82
CA MET A 217 -27.05 -31.33 -41.09
C MET A 217 -26.74 -29.83 -41.14
N ALA A 218 -27.00 -29.07 -40.07
CA ALA A 218 -26.71 -27.64 -40.01
C ALA A 218 -25.51 -27.36 -39.10
N ARG A 219 -24.33 -27.81 -39.52
CA ARG A 219 -23.02 -27.28 -39.13
C ARG A 219 -22.06 -27.37 -40.30
#